data_AF-A0A9D6X8T7-F1
#
_entry.id   AF-A0A9D6X8T7-F1
#
_cell.length_a   1.000
_cell.length_b   1.000
_cell.length_c   1.000
_cell.angle_alpha   90.00
_cell.angle_beta   90.00
_cell.angle_gamma   90.00
#
_symmetry.space_group_name_H-M   'P 1'
#
loop_
_entity.id
_entity.type
_entity.pdbx_description
1 polymer ?
#
loop_
_entity_poly.entity_id
_entity_poly.type
_entity_poly.pdbx_seq_one_letter_code
_entity_poly.pdbx_strand_id
1 'polypeptide(L)'
;FHPSSPAVYIVFNVHQHYQPYQVFGICYPEKVPGLDPKTLVAQDTMYMALEDESGYVKLAPPAGGWKPGQYKVEIHVGFSVTELSLMGTMRFTVAASNQPAAGSK
;
A
#
# COMPACT_ATOMS: atom_id res chain seq x y z
N PHE A 1 -4.53 5.32 -9.74
CA PHE A 1 -5.30 4.07 -9.56
C PHE A 1 -6.78 4.36 -9.74
N HIS A 2 -7.56 3.37 -10.18
CA HIS A 2 -9.03 3.51 -10.31
C HIS A 2 -9.70 2.99 -9.02
N PRO A 3 -10.87 3.48 -8.61
CA PRO A 3 -11.58 2.96 -7.44
C PRO A 3 -11.84 1.45 -7.48
N SER A 4 -12.01 0.87 -8.68
CA SER A 4 -12.20 -0.57 -8.88
C SER A 4 -10.90 -1.37 -9.04
N SER A 5 -9.73 -0.77 -8.82
CA SER A 5 -8.45 -1.49 -8.89
C SER A 5 -8.43 -2.63 -7.85
N PRO A 6 -8.20 -3.89 -8.26
CA PRO A 6 -8.30 -5.05 -7.36
C PRO A 6 -7.16 -5.12 -6.34
N ALA A 7 -6.05 -4.43 -6.59
CA ALA A 7 -4.95 -4.23 -5.67
C ALA A 7 -4.06 -3.05 -6.11
N VAL A 8 -3.28 -2.53 -5.16
CA VAL A 8 -2.12 -1.68 -5.41
C VAL A 8 -0.88 -2.48 -5.05
N TYR A 9 0.07 -2.57 -5.98
CA TYR A 9 1.34 -3.25 -5.77
C TYR A 9 2.43 -2.21 -5.58
N ILE A 10 3.24 -2.40 -4.54
CA ILE A 10 4.51 -1.69 -4.39
C ILE A 10 5.60 -2.72 -4.64
N VAL A 11 6.32 -2.52 -5.74
CA VAL A 11 7.42 -3.39 -6.17
C VAL A 11 8.73 -2.71 -5.81
N PHE A 12 9.67 -3.49 -5.28
CA PHE A 12 10.98 -2.99 -4.86
C PHE A 12 12.09 -3.97 -5.22
N ASN A 13 13.28 -3.43 -5.40
CA ASN A 13 14.52 -4.20 -5.44
C ASN A 13 15.26 -3.99 -4.12
N VAL A 14 16.02 -4.99 -3.70
CA VAL A 14 16.81 -4.93 -2.48
C VAL A 14 18.28 -5.16 -2.81
N HIS A 15 19.16 -4.61 -1.98
CA HIS A 15 20.57 -4.97 -2.05
C HIS A 15 20.78 -6.39 -1.50
N GLN A 16 21.93 -6.97 -1.87
CA GLN A 16 22.36 -8.24 -1.31
C GLN A 16 22.37 -8.13 0.23
N HIS A 17 21.77 -9.12 0.86
CA HIS A 17 21.62 -9.20 2.29
C HIS A 17 21.93 -10.62 2.77
N TYR A 18 22.43 -10.74 4.00
CA TYR A 18 22.98 -12.00 4.52
C TYR A 18 22.06 -12.69 5.53
N GLN A 19 20.89 -12.11 5.79
CA GLN A 19 19.90 -12.66 6.70
C GLN A 19 18.49 -12.34 6.17
N PRO A 20 17.52 -13.24 6.37
CA PRO A 20 16.16 -12.98 5.95
C PRO A 20 15.53 -11.91 6.84
N TYR A 21 14.55 -11.19 6.28
CA TYR A 21 13.76 -10.18 6.99
C TYR A 21 12.35 -10.11 6.41
N GLN A 22 11.50 -9.30 7.02
CA GLN A 22 10.18 -8.99 6.48
C GLN A 22 10.11 -7.54 6.01
N VAL A 23 9.32 -7.33 4.97
CA VAL A 23 8.92 -6.01 4.48
C VAL A 23 7.44 -5.86 4.72
N PHE A 24 7.05 -4.81 5.42
CA PHE A 24 5.65 -4.48 5.71
C PHE A 24 5.26 -3.23 4.93
N GLY A 25 4.15 -3.30 4.20
CA GLY A 25 3.52 -2.12 3.61
C GLY A 25 2.31 -1.72 4.44
N ILE A 26 2.35 -0.55 5.08
CA ILE A 26 1.28 -0.07 5.96
C ILE A 26 0.61 1.15 5.32
N CYS A 27 -0.64 1.02 4.91
CA CYS A 27 -1.34 2.01 4.07
C CYS A 27 -2.34 2.85 4.87
N TYR A 28 -2.29 4.16 4.65
CA TYR A 28 -3.11 5.17 5.31
C TYR A 28 -3.73 6.15 4.29
N PRO A 29 -4.97 6.63 4.53
CA PRO A 29 -5.67 7.54 3.64
C PRO A 29 -5.26 9.01 3.88
N GLU A 30 -4.00 9.34 3.59
CA GLU A 30 -3.35 10.65 3.91
C GLU A 30 -4.20 11.88 3.56
N LYS A 31 -4.84 11.89 2.38
CA LYS A 31 -5.78 12.93 1.94
C LYS A 31 -6.96 12.32 1.21
N VAL A 32 -7.79 11.57 1.93
CA VAL A 32 -9.05 11.00 1.41
C VAL A 32 -10.23 11.61 2.17
N PRO A 33 -11.19 12.27 1.49
CA PRO A 33 -12.34 12.87 2.15
C PRO A 33 -13.14 11.87 2.99
N GLY A 34 -13.46 12.26 4.22
CA GLY A 34 -14.29 11.47 5.13
C GLY A 34 -13.62 10.23 5.73
N LEU A 35 -12.29 10.07 5.59
CA LEU A 35 -11.51 9.07 6.31
C LEU A 35 -10.52 9.76 7.26
N ASP A 36 -10.27 9.15 8.42
CA ASP A 36 -9.20 9.60 9.33
C ASP A 36 -7.83 9.20 8.73
N PRO A 37 -6.89 10.15 8.50
CA PRO A 37 -5.55 9.88 7.98
C PRO A 37 -4.71 8.90 8.79
N LYS A 38 -5.09 8.58 10.03
CA LYS A 38 -4.40 7.59 10.88
C LYS A 38 -5.03 6.21 10.83
N THR A 39 -6.15 6.04 10.14
CA THR A 39 -6.80 4.73 10.01
C THR A 39 -5.99 3.85 9.06
N LEU A 40 -5.60 2.67 9.53
CA LEU A 40 -5.04 1.62 8.68
C LEU A 40 -6.10 1.14 7.70
N VAL A 41 -5.87 1.31 6.40
CA VAL A 41 -6.83 0.92 5.35
C VAL A 41 -6.42 -0.31 4.56
N ALA A 42 -5.12 -0.62 4.52
CA ALA A 42 -4.60 -1.84 3.96
C ALA A 42 -3.21 -2.12 4.53
N GLN A 43 -2.84 -3.39 4.58
CA GLN A 43 -1.47 -3.79 4.84
C GLN A 43 -1.16 -5.10 4.14
N ASP A 44 0.13 -5.33 3.93
CA ASP A 44 0.65 -6.63 3.52
C ASP A 44 2.06 -6.82 4.06
N THR A 45 2.47 -8.07 4.19
CA THR A 45 3.79 -8.46 4.68
C THR A 45 4.40 -9.46 3.73
N MET A 46 5.60 -9.15 3.25
CA MET A 46 6.43 -10.07 2.47
C MET A 46 7.59 -10.56 3.33
N TYR A 47 7.88 -11.85 3.25
CA TYR A 47 9.13 -12.42 3.74
C TYR A 47 10.17 -12.38 2.61
N MET A 48 11.37 -11.87 2.91
CA MET A 48 12.52 -11.83 2.01
C MET A 48 13.51 -12.91 2.44
N ALA A 49 13.73 -13.90 1.57
CA ALA A 49 14.80 -14.88 1.70
C ALA A 49 16.13 -14.28 1.23
N LEU A 50 17.26 -14.91 1.61
CA LEU A 50 18.61 -14.37 1.38
C LEU A 50 18.93 -14.19 -0.12
N GLU A 51 18.38 -15.06 -0.94
CA GLU A 51 18.52 -15.09 -2.39
C GLU A 51 17.59 -14.12 -3.13
N ASP A 52 16.61 -13.52 -2.44
CA ASP A 52 15.64 -12.64 -3.08
C ASP A 52 16.25 -11.27 -3.40
N GLU A 53 16.28 -10.90 -4.67
CA GLU A 53 16.78 -9.59 -5.11
C GLU A 53 15.67 -8.54 -5.26
N SER A 54 14.41 -8.98 -5.23
CA SER A 54 13.24 -8.13 -5.41
C SER A 54 12.01 -8.70 -4.73
N GLY A 55 10.99 -7.87 -4.58
CA GLY A 55 9.74 -8.28 -3.96
C GLY A 55 8.62 -7.28 -4.18
N TYR A 56 7.46 -7.59 -3.61
CA TYR A 56 6.33 -6.68 -3.57
C TYR A 56 5.49 -6.84 -2.31
N VAL A 57 4.79 -5.77 -1.96
CA VAL A 57 3.61 -5.83 -1.08
C VAL A 57 2.36 -5.54 -1.88
N LYS A 58 1.31 -6.32 -1.67
CA LYS A 58 0.03 -6.25 -2.37
C LYS A 58 -1.05 -5.71 -1.43
N LEU A 59 -1.39 -4.44 -1.60
CA LEU A 59 -2.43 -3.78 -0.84
C LEU A 59 -3.79 -4.06 -1.49
N ALA A 60 -4.58 -4.92 -0.86
CA ALA A 60 -5.97 -5.16 -1.24
C ALA A 60 -6.86 -3.95 -0.87
N PRO A 61 -7.95 -3.70 -1.62
CA PRO A 61 -8.90 -2.64 -1.27
C PRO A 61 -9.52 -2.87 0.13
N PRO A 62 -9.73 -1.80 0.93
CA PRO A 62 -10.49 -1.88 2.18
C PRO A 62 -11.95 -2.24 1.93
N ALA A 63 -12.69 -2.53 3.00
CA ALA A 63 -14.14 -2.67 2.95
C ALA A 63 -14.78 -1.42 2.31
N GLY A 64 -15.58 -1.61 1.26
CA GLY A 64 -16.16 -0.51 0.47
C GLY A 64 -15.29 0.00 -0.68
N GLY A 65 -14.12 -0.61 -0.92
CA GLY A 65 -13.25 -0.28 -2.05
C GLY A 65 -12.37 0.94 -1.82
N TRP A 66 -11.57 1.27 -2.83
CA TRP A 66 -10.73 2.46 -2.79
C TRP A 66 -11.56 3.73 -2.99
N LYS A 67 -11.51 4.66 -2.03
CA LYS A 67 -12.13 5.98 -2.18
C LYS A 67 -11.17 6.91 -2.94
N PRO A 68 -11.68 7.85 -3.75
CA PRO A 68 -10.83 8.84 -4.42
C PRO A 68 -10.04 9.69 -3.41
N GLY A 69 -8.74 9.87 -3.65
CA GLY A 69 -7.85 10.62 -2.77
C GLY A 69 -6.40 10.13 -2.80
N GLN A 70 -5.55 10.73 -1.97
CA GLN A 70 -4.14 10.35 -1.83
C GLN A 70 -3.97 9.43 -0.62
N TYR A 71 -3.21 8.36 -0.84
CA TYR A 71 -2.84 7.37 0.16
C TYR A 71 -1.33 7.41 0.37
N LYS A 72 -0.90 7.23 1.62
CA LYS A 72 0.49 7.06 2.03
C LYS A 72 0.70 5.60 2.39
N VAL A 73 1.80 5.01 1.94
CA VAL A 73 2.24 3.70 2.37
C VAL A 73 3.58 3.85 3.06
N GLU A 74 3.65 3.41 4.30
CA GLU A 74 4.90 3.28 5.03
C GLU A 74 5.51 1.92 4.76
N ILE A 75 6.80 1.89 4.44
CA ILE A 75 7.56 0.66 4.23
C ILE A 75 8.42 0.43 5.45
N HIS A 76 8.13 -0.63 6.18
CA HIS A 76 8.91 -1.05 7.35
C HIS A 76 9.71 -2.30 7.03
N VAL A 77 10.95 -2.37 7.50
CA VAL A 77 11.84 -3.52 7.32
C VAL A 77 12.32 -4.03 8.67
N GLY A 78 12.22 -5.34 8.88
CA GLY A 78 12.60 -6.01 10.12
C GLY A 78 11.65 -7.15 10.44
N PHE A 79 11.29 -7.30 11.72
CA PHE A 79 10.36 -8.34 12.21
C PHE A 79 9.09 -7.77 12.84
N SER A 80 9.00 -6.44 12.98
CA SER A 80 7.84 -5.76 13.55
C SER A 80 7.75 -4.32 13.05
N VAL A 81 6.53 -3.78 13.01
CA VAL A 81 6.25 -2.39 12.68
C VAL A 81 6.53 -1.52 13.91
N THR A 82 7.56 -0.69 13.79
CA THR A 82 8.03 0.26 14.81
C THR A 82 8.53 1.55 14.13
N GLU A 83 8.72 2.61 14.91
CA GLU A 83 9.31 3.85 14.38
C GLU A 83 10.72 3.62 13.78
N LEU A 84 11.53 2.76 14.40
CA LEU A 84 12.89 2.46 13.93
C LEU A 84 12.94 1.60 12.67
N SER A 85 11.91 0.78 12.44
CA SER A 85 11.82 -0.07 11.26
C SER A 85 11.42 0.69 9.99
N LEU A 86 10.99 1.95 10.10
CA LEU A 86 10.52 2.75 8.96
C LEU A 86 11.68 3.05 8.01
N MET A 87 11.65 2.44 6.83
CA MET A 87 12.66 2.66 5.78
C MET A 87 12.26 3.75 4.80
N GLY A 88 10.96 3.95 4.57
CA GLY A 88 10.52 4.95 3.61
C GLY A 88 9.01 5.11 3.55
N THR A 89 8.60 6.13 2.80
CA THR A 89 7.19 6.39 2.52
C THR A 89 6.96 6.53 1.03
N MET A 90 5.88 5.92 0.55
CA MET A 90 5.42 6.01 -0.83
C MET A 90 4.01 6.59 -0.85
N ARG A 91 3.61 7.17 -1.97
CA ARG A 91 2.26 7.72 -2.14
C ARG A 91 1.65 7.25 -3.45
N PHE A 92 0.36 7.01 -3.41
CA PHE A 92 -0.43 6.80 -4.62
C PHE A 92 -1.75 7.56 -4.54
N THR A 93 -2.35 7.81 -5.70
CA THR A 93 -3.63 8.50 -5.81
C THR A 93 -4.65 7.61 -6.48
N VAL A 94 -5.84 7.53 -5.88
CA VAL A 94 -7.03 6.95 -6.48
C VAL A 94 -7.81 8.09 -7.13
N ALA A 95 -8.01 8.01 -8.44
CA ALA A 95 -8.76 9.01 -9.18
C ALA A 95 -10.25 8.94 -8.83
N ALA A 96 -10.96 10.06 -8.95
CA ALA A 96 -12.42 10.03 -8.98
C ALA A 96 -12.88 9.17 -10.15
N SER A 97 -13.91 8.33 -9.94
CA SER A 97 -14.53 7.58 -11.03
C SER A 97 -15.18 8.58 -11.98
N ASN A 98 -14.55 8.84 -13.12
CA ASN A 98 -15.12 9.72 -14.14
C ASN A 98 -16.09 8.95 -15.04
N GLN A 99 -17.00 8.19 -14.43
CA GLN A 99 -18.01 7.42 -15.15
C GLN A 99 -19.32 8.21 -15.09
N PRO A 100 -19.87 8.68 -16.23
CA PRO A 100 -21.23 9.19 -16.26
C PRO A 100 -22.15 8.08 -15.76
N ALA A 101 -23.13 8.41 -14.92
CA ALA A 101 -24.19 7.48 -14.55
C ALA A 101 -24.73 6.85 -15.84
N ALA A 102 -24.56 5.53 -15.99
CA ALA A 102 -25.08 4.81 -17.14
C ALA A 102 -26.58 5.10 -17.24
N GLY A 103 -26.97 5.72 -18.34
CA GLY A 103 -28.32 6.22 -18.56
C GLY A 103 -29.36 5.12 -18.36
N SER A 104 -30.40 5.46 -17.60
CA SER A 104 -31.65 4.72 -17.53
C SER A 104 -32.16 4.42 -18.94
N LYS A 105 -32.50 3.17 -19.20
CA LYS A 105 -33.41 2.79 -20.26
C LYS A 105 -34.51 1.92 -19.69
#